data_AF-A0A1I4JJQ5-F1
#
_entry.id   AF-A0A1I4JJQ5-F1
#
_cell.length_a   1.000
_cell.length_b   1.000
_cell.length_c   1.000
_cell.angle_alpha   90.00
_cell.angle_beta   90.00
_cell.angle_gamma   90.00
#
_symmetry.space_group_name_H-M   'P 1'
#
loop_
_entity.id
_entity.type
_entity.pdbx_description
1 polymer ?
#
loop_
_entity_poly.entity_id
_entity_poly.type
_entity_poly.pdbx_seq_one_letter_code
_entity_poly.pdbx_strand_id
1 'polypeptide(L)'
;MLNRRMMGAAALGLIGIGSVALAAQANERPDPFARGHWQGRMHGRWNALSPEDRAAFTDARIAALRTGLKLTPDQEKLWPPVEAAIRDLAKQRDAQRTARRERGRMVDDAPGALRGMADAATARGEALRKLADATTPLFSTLDEGQKRRAMVLARPLRHGGEGRGWHHRHGRD
;
A
#
# COMPACT_ATOMS: atom_id res chain seq x y z
N MET A 1 16.24 -66.81 -15.71
CA MET A 1 15.36 -66.55 -14.55
C MET A 1 14.27 -65.58 -14.97
N LEU A 2 13.02 -66.02 -14.80
CA LEU A 2 11.72 -65.32 -14.94
C LEU A 2 11.38 -64.52 -16.22
N ASN A 3 10.88 -65.26 -17.23
CA ASN A 3 9.87 -64.75 -18.16
C ASN A 3 8.49 -65.21 -17.66
N ARG A 4 7.59 -64.28 -17.33
CA ARG A 4 6.16 -64.59 -17.21
C ARG A 4 5.33 -63.59 -18.01
N ARG A 5 4.71 -64.14 -19.05
CA ARG A 5 3.80 -63.52 -20.01
C ARG A 5 2.38 -63.52 -19.43
N MET A 6 1.51 -62.72 -20.09
CA MET A 6 0.05 -62.85 -20.18
C MET A 6 -0.76 -62.30 -18.99
N MET A 7 -1.97 -61.74 -19.17
CA MET A 7 -2.72 -61.08 -20.25
C MET A 7 -4.09 -60.74 -19.63
N GLY A 8 -4.71 -59.64 -20.05
CA GLY A 8 -6.14 -59.39 -19.85
C GLY A 8 -6.42 -57.91 -19.56
N ALA A 9 -7.31 -57.21 -20.26
CA ALA A 9 -8.14 -57.56 -21.39
C ALA A 9 -8.55 -56.26 -22.11
N ALA A 10 -8.89 -56.42 -23.38
CA ALA A 10 -9.54 -55.50 -24.31
C ALA A 10 -10.42 -54.40 -23.71
N ALA A 11 -10.36 -53.21 -24.33
CA ALA A 11 -11.50 -52.70 -25.09
C ALA A 11 -11.08 -51.53 -26.00
N LEU A 12 -11.56 -51.61 -27.23
CA LEU A 12 -11.36 -50.71 -28.36
C LEU A 12 -12.08 -49.37 -28.19
N GLY A 13 -11.50 -48.33 -28.77
CA GLY A 13 -12.15 -47.05 -29.02
C GLY A 13 -11.30 -46.14 -29.90
N LEU A 14 -11.15 -46.49 -31.19
CA LEU A 14 -10.56 -45.63 -32.21
C LEU A 14 -11.66 -44.87 -32.96
N ILE A 15 -11.73 -43.56 -32.75
CA ILE A 15 -12.19 -42.51 -33.68
C ILE A 15 -11.42 -41.25 -33.22
N GLY A 16 -10.61 -40.51 -33.96
CA GLY A 16 -10.46 -40.29 -35.39
C GLY A 16 -10.23 -38.78 -35.58
N ILE A 17 -9.04 -38.40 -36.09
CA ILE A 17 -8.71 -37.17 -36.83
C ILE A 17 -8.72 -35.82 -36.07
N GLY A 18 -7.55 -35.17 -36.00
CA GLY A 18 -7.43 -33.73 -35.72
C GLY A 18 -6.03 -33.28 -35.29
N SER A 19 -5.17 -32.96 -36.25
CA SER A 19 -3.87 -32.34 -36.01
C SER A 19 -4.03 -30.94 -35.43
N VAL A 20 -3.49 -30.65 -34.24
CA VAL A 20 -3.15 -29.27 -33.83
C VAL A 20 -1.89 -29.29 -32.98
N ALA A 21 -0.85 -28.60 -33.47
CA ALA A 21 0.36 -28.31 -32.74
C ALA A 21 0.06 -27.49 -31.48
N LEU A 22 0.67 -27.84 -30.35
CA LEU A 22 0.81 -26.93 -29.21
C LEU A 22 2.17 -27.22 -28.56
N ALA A 23 3.19 -26.51 -29.02
CA ALA A 23 3.71 -25.31 -28.37
C ALA A 23 4.60 -25.67 -27.17
N ALA A 24 5.89 -25.43 -27.35
CA ALA A 24 6.88 -25.44 -26.30
C ALA A 24 6.35 -24.62 -25.10
N GLN A 25 6.30 -25.24 -23.93
CA GLN A 25 6.15 -24.53 -22.67
C GLN A 25 7.42 -23.71 -22.43
N ALA A 26 7.46 -22.51 -23.02
CA ALA A 26 8.32 -21.45 -22.52
C ALA A 26 7.76 -21.04 -21.16
N ASN A 27 8.51 -21.37 -20.11
CA ASN A 27 8.22 -21.01 -18.74
C ASN A 27 8.46 -19.50 -18.57
N GLU A 28 7.59 -18.67 -19.14
CA GLU A 28 7.65 -17.23 -19.01
C GLU A 28 7.18 -16.84 -17.60
N ARG A 29 8.15 -16.63 -16.70
CA ARG A 29 7.88 -15.87 -15.48
C ARG A 29 7.41 -14.48 -15.91
N PRO A 30 6.19 -14.04 -15.54
CA PRO A 30 5.69 -12.75 -15.98
C PRO A 30 6.58 -11.63 -15.43
N ASP A 31 7.16 -10.84 -16.32
CA ASP A 31 7.96 -9.67 -15.96
C ASP A 31 7.09 -8.69 -15.17
N PRO A 32 7.40 -8.42 -13.87
CA PRO A 32 6.63 -7.51 -13.04
C PRO A 32 6.63 -6.06 -13.56
N PHE A 33 7.47 -5.75 -14.55
CA PHE A 33 7.64 -4.43 -15.16
C PHE A 33 7.14 -4.28 -16.61
N ALA A 34 6.59 -5.32 -17.24
CA ALA A 34 6.05 -5.23 -18.60
C ALA A 34 5.06 -4.05 -18.76
N ARG A 35 5.15 -3.27 -19.83
CA ARG A 35 4.49 -1.95 -19.95
C ARG A 35 2.97 -1.98 -20.26
N GLY A 36 2.27 -3.09 -20.01
CA GLY A 36 0.86 -3.27 -20.43
C GLY A 36 -0.21 -3.31 -19.32
N HIS A 37 0.15 -3.62 -18.06
CA HIS A 37 -0.84 -3.94 -17.01
C HIS A 37 -1.10 -2.82 -15.98
N TRP A 38 -0.54 -1.63 -16.20
CA TRP A 38 -0.44 -0.60 -15.17
C TRP A 38 -1.71 0.20 -14.89
N GLN A 39 -2.73 0.14 -15.75
CA GLN A 39 -3.92 0.99 -15.61
C GLN A 39 -5.05 0.38 -14.75
N GLY A 40 -5.11 -0.95 -14.60
CA GLY A 40 -6.22 -1.62 -13.87
C GLY A 40 -5.85 -2.26 -12.52
N ARG A 41 -4.57 -2.62 -12.31
CA ARG A 41 -4.12 -3.44 -11.16
C ARG A 41 -3.32 -2.66 -10.10
N MET A 42 -3.09 -1.36 -10.25
CA MET A 42 -2.31 -0.60 -9.25
C MET A 42 -3.03 -0.47 -7.89
N HIS A 43 -4.36 -0.38 -7.87
CA HIS A 43 -5.10 -0.19 -6.61
C HIS A 43 -5.00 -1.38 -5.63
N GLY A 44 -4.73 -2.60 -6.11
CA GLY A 44 -4.53 -3.79 -5.25
C GLY A 44 -3.11 -3.93 -4.70
N ARG A 45 -2.10 -3.38 -5.39
CA ARG A 45 -0.68 -3.57 -5.07
C ARG A 45 -0.23 -2.78 -3.83
N TRP A 46 -0.87 -1.64 -3.54
CA TRP A 46 -0.60 -0.86 -2.32
C TRP A 46 -1.16 -1.51 -1.05
N ASN A 47 -2.24 -2.30 -1.16
CA ASN A 47 -2.80 -3.06 -0.03
C ASN A 47 -2.02 -4.36 0.26
N ALA A 48 -1.16 -4.78 -0.68
CA ALA A 48 -0.36 -5.98 -0.61
C ALA A 48 1.10 -5.73 -0.15
N LEU A 49 1.49 -4.49 0.15
CA LEU A 49 2.83 -4.19 0.68
C LEU A 49 3.10 -4.95 1.98
N SER A 50 4.32 -5.46 2.16
CA SER A 50 4.72 -6.04 3.44
C SER A 50 4.91 -4.94 4.51
N PRO A 51 4.98 -5.28 5.80
CA PRO A 51 5.41 -4.35 6.84
C PRO A 51 6.76 -3.70 6.54
N GLU A 52 7.71 -4.46 6.01
CA GLU A 52 9.05 -4.00 5.64
C GLU A 52 8.99 -2.99 4.49
N ASP A 53 8.20 -3.26 3.45
CA ASP A 53 8.00 -2.32 2.34
C ASP A 53 7.42 -0.97 2.82
N ARG A 54 6.46 -1.02 3.75
CA ARG A 54 5.86 0.18 4.32
C ARG A 54 6.84 0.99 5.17
N ALA A 55 7.69 0.31 5.94
CA ALA A 55 8.78 0.95 6.67
C ALA A 55 9.76 1.62 5.70
N ALA A 56 10.21 0.91 4.66
CA ALA A 56 11.11 1.44 3.65
C ALA A 56 10.55 2.66 2.91
N PHE A 57 9.26 2.65 2.55
CA PHE A 57 8.61 3.83 1.94
C PHE A 57 8.42 4.99 2.93
N THR A 58 8.26 4.70 4.22
CA THR A 58 8.25 5.73 5.26
C THR A 58 9.63 6.39 5.35
N ASP A 59 10.70 5.61 5.36
CA ASP A 59 12.08 6.11 5.37
C ASP A 59 12.40 6.96 4.13
N ALA A 60 12.05 6.46 2.95
CA ALA A 60 12.22 7.20 1.70
C ALA A 60 11.47 8.53 1.73
N ARG A 61 10.26 8.56 2.32
CA ARG A 61 9.46 9.77 2.48
C ARG A 61 10.08 10.77 3.47
N ILE A 62 10.60 10.28 4.59
CA ILE A 62 11.31 11.10 5.59
C ILE A 62 12.56 11.73 4.93
N ALA A 63 13.35 10.92 4.21
CA ALA A 63 14.51 11.40 3.47
C ALA A 63 14.12 12.46 2.43
N ALA A 64 13.08 12.19 1.62
CA ALA A 64 12.59 13.14 0.62
C ALA A 64 12.10 14.46 1.24
N LEU A 65 11.46 14.42 2.42
CA LEU A 65 11.07 15.62 3.16
C LEU A 65 12.29 16.41 3.62
N ARG A 66 13.23 15.75 4.30
CA ARG A 66 14.46 16.38 4.81
C ARG A 66 15.24 17.05 3.68
N THR A 67 15.51 16.31 2.60
CA THR A 67 16.25 16.82 1.44
C THR A 67 15.45 17.87 0.67
N GLY A 68 14.16 17.66 0.46
CA GLY A 68 13.30 18.57 -0.31
C GLY A 68 13.08 19.93 0.36
N LEU A 69 13.13 19.97 1.70
CA LEU A 69 13.08 21.24 2.42
C LEU A 69 14.35 22.06 2.22
N LYS A 70 15.49 21.45 1.88
CA LYS A 70 16.80 22.13 1.80
C LYS A 70 17.08 22.92 3.08
N LEU A 71 17.13 22.20 4.20
CA LEU A 71 17.35 22.79 5.52
C LEU A 71 18.77 23.37 5.62
N THR A 72 18.92 24.48 6.35
CA THR A 72 20.23 24.99 6.75
C THR A 72 20.82 24.14 7.89
N PRO A 73 22.13 24.21 8.17
CA PRO A 73 22.74 23.46 9.27
C PRO A 73 22.08 23.71 10.64
N ASP A 74 21.58 24.93 10.88
CA ASP A 74 20.86 25.24 12.13
C ASP A 74 19.44 24.67 12.15
N GLN A 75 18.75 24.68 11.01
CA GLN A 75 17.44 24.05 10.88
C GLN A 75 17.51 22.52 10.98
N GLU A 76 18.58 21.90 10.49
CA GLU A 76 18.77 20.44 10.59
C GLU A 76 18.81 19.95 12.04
N LYS A 77 19.27 20.78 12.99
CA LYS A 77 19.26 20.47 14.42
C LYS A 77 17.84 20.30 14.97
N LEU A 78 16.85 20.89 14.31
CA LEU A 78 15.42 20.79 14.68
C LEU A 78 14.71 19.62 13.99
N TRP A 79 15.36 18.91 13.08
CA TRP A 79 14.77 17.79 12.33
C TRP A 79 14.51 16.51 13.17
N PRO A 80 15.39 16.08 14.10
CA PRO A 80 15.20 14.82 14.84
C PRO A 80 13.82 14.65 15.52
N PRO A 81 13.25 15.64 16.23
CA PRO A 81 11.91 15.49 16.82
C PRO A 81 10.81 15.35 15.75
N VAL A 82 10.95 16.03 14.61
CA VAL A 82 10.01 15.93 13.48
C VAL A 82 10.04 14.54 12.87
N GLU A 83 11.24 14.01 12.64
CA GLU A 83 11.43 12.66 12.12
C GLU A 83 10.81 11.60 13.04
N ALA A 84 11.07 11.68 14.35
CA ALA A 84 10.51 10.77 15.32
C ALA A 84 8.97 10.80 15.30
N ALA A 85 8.37 11.99 15.27
CA ALA A 85 6.92 12.14 15.21
C ALA A 85 6.31 11.56 13.91
N ILE A 86 6.98 11.71 12.76
CA ILE A 86 6.54 11.11 11.49
C ILE A 86 6.62 9.57 11.58
N ARG A 87 7.70 9.02 12.14
CA ARG A 87 7.87 7.57 12.33
C ARG A 87 6.80 6.99 13.24
N ASP A 88 6.47 7.67 14.33
CA ASP A 88 5.43 7.21 15.25
C ASP A 88 4.04 7.26 14.63
N LEU A 89 3.73 8.29 13.83
CA LEU A 89 2.51 8.34 13.04
C LEU A 89 2.44 7.19 12.02
N ALA A 90 3.57 6.79 11.43
CA ALA A 90 3.62 5.65 10.52
C ALA A 90 3.36 4.32 11.25
N LYS A 91 4.00 4.08 12.40
CA LYS A 91 3.74 2.89 13.24
C LYS A 91 2.28 2.78 13.63
N GLN A 92 1.67 3.88 14.04
CA GLN A 92 0.26 3.91 14.42
C GLN A 92 -0.66 3.55 13.25
N ARG A 93 -0.36 4.04 12.03
CA ARG A 93 -1.13 3.69 10.82
C ARG A 93 -1.01 2.21 10.50
N ASP A 94 0.15 1.60 10.72
CA ASP A 94 0.35 0.18 10.51
C ASP A 94 -0.38 -0.68 11.56
N ALA A 95 -0.32 -0.29 12.84
CA ALA A 95 -1.11 -0.94 13.89
C ALA A 95 -2.61 -0.88 13.60
N GLN A 96 -3.12 0.26 13.14
CA GLN A 96 -4.51 0.40 12.72
C GLN A 96 -4.87 -0.47 11.51
N ARG A 97 -3.94 -0.66 10.56
CA ARG A 97 -4.16 -1.58 9.42
C ARG A 97 -4.26 -3.02 9.89
N THR A 98 -3.40 -3.46 10.79
CA THR A 98 -3.45 -4.81 11.37
C THR A 98 -4.76 -5.02 12.12
N ALA A 99 -5.12 -4.09 13.02
CA ALA A 99 -6.38 -4.16 13.77
C ALA A 99 -7.61 -4.15 12.86
N ARG A 100 -7.58 -3.49 11.70
CA ARG A 100 -8.67 -3.54 10.71
C ARG A 100 -8.77 -4.88 9.97
N ARG A 101 -7.65 -5.60 9.79
CA ARG A 101 -7.63 -6.94 9.19
C ARG A 101 -8.16 -7.99 10.16
N GLU A 102 -7.90 -7.82 11.44
CA GLU A 102 -8.34 -8.71 12.52
C GLU A 102 -9.81 -8.47 12.91
N ARG A 103 -10.30 -7.23 12.78
CA ARG A 103 -11.73 -6.95 12.95
C ARG A 103 -12.53 -7.71 11.89
N GLY A 104 -13.52 -8.48 12.37
CA GLY A 104 -14.52 -9.12 11.54
C GLY A 104 -15.26 -8.13 10.64
N ARG A 105 -16.11 -8.63 9.76
CA ARG A 105 -16.83 -7.75 8.84
C ARG A 105 -17.77 -6.85 9.65
N MET A 106 -18.02 -5.63 9.19
CA MET A 106 -18.94 -4.69 9.87
C MET A 106 -20.34 -5.28 10.12
N VAL A 107 -20.72 -6.30 9.34
CA VAL A 107 -21.97 -7.05 9.48
C VAL A 107 -22.01 -7.94 10.73
N ASP A 108 -20.86 -8.26 11.34
CA ASP A 108 -20.75 -9.17 12.48
C ASP A 108 -20.93 -8.44 13.83
N ASP A 109 -20.46 -7.18 13.96
CA ASP A 109 -20.64 -6.30 15.14
C ASP A 109 -20.50 -4.82 14.74
N ALA A 110 -21.62 -4.20 14.35
CA ALA A 110 -21.64 -2.80 13.94
C ALA A 110 -21.28 -1.83 15.09
N PRO A 111 -21.85 -1.95 16.31
CA PRO A 111 -21.46 -1.08 17.43
C PRO A 111 -19.97 -1.16 17.81
N GLY A 112 -19.39 -2.36 17.88
CA GLY A 112 -17.95 -2.53 18.16
C GLY A 112 -17.07 -1.99 17.04
N ALA A 113 -17.47 -2.18 15.78
CA ALA A 113 -16.77 -1.59 14.63
C ALA A 113 -16.76 -0.05 14.70
N LEU A 114 -17.88 0.57 15.06
CA LEU A 114 -17.99 2.03 15.24
C LEU A 114 -17.11 2.53 16.39
N ARG A 115 -17.10 1.86 17.56
CA ARG A 115 -16.21 2.22 18.67
C ARG A 115 -14.74 2.15 18.27
N GLY A 116 -14.33 1.05 17.64
CA GLY A 116 -12.95 0.92 17.19
C GLY A 116 -12.59 1.90 16.07
N MET A 117 -13.55 2.42 15.30
CA MET A 117 -13.31 3.52 14.35
C MET A 117 -13.09 4.84 15.09
N ALA A 118 -13.88 5.12 16.13
CA ALA A 118 -13.71 6.29 16.98
C ALA A 118 -12.35 6.29 17.69
N ASP A 119 -11.95 5.17 18.30
CA ASP A 119 -10.64 5.05 18.96
C ASP A 119 -9.49 5.30 17.98
N ALA A 120 -9.59 4.76 16.76
CA ALA A 120 -8.60 4.99 15.71
C ALA A 120 -8.55 6.47 15.26
N ALA A 121 -9.69 7.16 15.24
CA ALA A 121 -9.76 8.58 14.92
C ALA A 121 -9.13 9.44 16.03
N THR A 122 -9.46 9.16 17.30
CA THR A 122 -8.86 9.82 18.48
C THR A 122 -7.34 9.67 18.48
N ALA A 123 -6.86 8.43 18.35
CA ALA A 123 -5.44 8.14 18.37
C ALA A 123 -4.71 8.88 17.21
N ARG A 124 -5.32 8.95 16.03
CA ARG A 124 -4.77 9.71 14.90
C ARG A 124 -4.72 11.21 15.21
N GLY A 125 -5.75 11.76 15.84
CA GLY A 125 -5.79 13.16 16.26
C GLY A 125 -4.65 13.52 17.19
N GLU A 126 -4.40 12.68 18.20
CA GLU A 126 -3.28 12.85 19.14
C GLU A 126 -1.92 12.80 18.44
N ALA A 127 -1.72 11.86 17.50
CA ALA A 127 -0.47 11.76 16.76
C ALA A 127 -0.25 12.98 15.85
N LEU A 128 -1.31 13.52 15.23
CA LEU A 128 -1.22 14.76 14.46
C LEU A 128 -0.87 15.96 15.34
N ARG A 129 -1.42 16.03 16.58
CA ARG A 129 -1.06 17.07 17.55
C ARG A 129 0.42 16.99 17.92
N LYS A 130 0.92 15.79 18.27
CA LYS A 130 2.35 15.56 18.55
C LYS A 130 3.25 15.97 17.38
N LEU A 131 2.85 15.65 16.15
CA LEU A 131 3.59 16.08 14.96
C LEU A 131 3.60 17.59 14.80
N ALA A 132 2.47 18.27 15.06
CA ALA A 132 2.41 19.73 15.03
C ALA A 132 3.34 20.35 16.08
N ASP A 133 3.31 19.85 17.32
CA ASP A 133 4.16 20.32 18.41
C ASP A 133 5.65 20.13 18.06
N ALA A 134 6.02 18.95 17.53
CA ALA A 134 7.39 18.66 17.10
C ALA A 134 7.86 19.51 15.91
N THR A 135 6.95 19.86 15.00
CA THR A 135 7.28 20.62 13.78
C THR A 135 7.31 22.13 14.03
N THR A 136 6.67 22.61 15.10
CA THR A 136 6.54 24.05 15.38
C THR A 136 7.88 24.80 15.41
N PRO A 137 8.92 24.33 16.13
CA PRO A 137 10.22 24.99 16.14
C PRO A 137 10.85 25.05 14.75
N LEU A 138 10.86 23.93 14.01
CA LEU A 138 11.41 23.89 12.66
C LEU A 138 10.66 24.86 11.74
N PHE A 139 9.33 24.80 11.73
CA PHE A 139 8.48 25.61 10.85
C PHE A 139 8.68 27.12 11.08
N SER A 140 8.89 27.53 12.33
CA SER A 140 9.14 28.94 12.68
C SER A 140 10.42 29.50 12.06
N THR A 141 11.40 28.64 11.79
CA THR A 141 12.70 29.02 11.20
C THR A 141 12.73 28.94 9.68
N LEU A 142 11.68 28.42 9.04
CA LEU A 142 11.65 28.24 7.59
C LEU A 142 11.44 29.56 6.85
N ASP A 143 12.14 29.72 5.74
CA ASP A 143 11.85 30.79 4.78
C ASP A 143 10.57 30.52 3.97
N GLU A 144 10.08 31.53 3.24
CA GLU A 144 8.85 31.40 2.44
C GLU A 144 8.95 30.35 1.32
N GLY A 145 10.13 30.15 0.75
CA GLY A 145 10.37 29.10 -0.23
C GLY A 145 10.30 27.70 0.41
N GLN A 146 10.86 27.53 1.59
CA GLN A 146 10.83 26.31 2.38
C GLN A 146 9.40 25.98 2.84
N LYS A 147 8.63 26.97 3.32
CA LYS A 147 7.21 26.78 3.68
C LYS A 147 6.37 26.33 2.49
N ARG A 148 6.55 26.93 1.30
CA ARG A 148 5.87 26.48 0.07
C ARG A 148 6.22 25.03 -0.27
N ARG A 149 7.49 24.64 -0.18
CA ARG A 149 7.91 23.24 -0.40
C ARG A 149 7.32 22.30 0.64
N ALA A 150 7.29 22.71 1.92
CA ALA A 150 6.70 21.93 3.00
C ALA A 150 5.23 21.60 2.70
N MET A 151 4.44 22.57 2.24
CA MET A 151 3.03 22.36 1.89
C MET A 151 2.84 21.37 0.72
N VAL A 152 3.72 21.42 -0.28
CA VAL A 152 3.69 20.47 -1.41
C VAL A 152 4.10 19.07 -0.96
N LEU A 153 5.18 18.95 -0.20
CA LEU A 153 5.74 17.67 0.24
C LEU A 153 4.90 16.99 1.34
N ALA A 154 4.15 17.77 2.13
CA ALA A 154 3.24 17.26 3.15
C ALA A 154 1.94 16.67 2.58
N ARG A 155 1.56 17.00 1.33
CA ARG A 155 0.28 16.54 0.73
C ARG A 155 0.04 15.03 0.82
N PRO A 156 1.01 14.14 0.53
CA PRO A 156 0.76 12.71 0.67
C PRO A 156 0.69 12.17 2.12
N LEU A 157 0.90 13.01 3.15
CA LEU A 157 0.57 12.66 4.55
C LEU A 157 -0.94 12.75 4.83
N ARG A 158 -1.66 13.61 4.08
CA ARG A 158 -3.12 13.60 4.05
C ARG A 158 -3.54 12.28 3.42
N HIS A 159 -4.35 11.50 4.14
CA HIS A 159 -4.99 10.35 3.52
C HIS A 159 -5.75 10.84 2.29
N GLY A 160 -5.62 10.11 1.19
CA GLY A 160 -6.35 10.36 -0.06
C GLY A 160 -7.85 10.33 0.18
N GLY A 161 -8.40 11.47 0.55
CA GLY A 161 -9.76 11.88 0.25
C GLY A 161 -9.68 12.80 -0.96
N GLU A 162 -10.57 12.55 -1.92
CA GLU A 162 -10.81 13.32 -3.15
C GLU A 162 -9.88 13.01 -4.32
N GLY A 163 -10.45 12.26 -5.28
CA GLY A 163 -9.80 11.99 -6.55
C GLY A 163 -10.37 10.84 -7.39
N ARG A 164 -11.49 10.19 -7.02
CA ARG A 164 -12.37 9.53 -7.99
C ARG A 164 -13.82 9.68 -7.53
N GLY A 165 -14.54 10.53 -8.25
CA GLY A 165 -15.96 10.75 -8.05
C GLY A 165 -16.73 9.44 -8.10
N TRP A 166 -17.75 9.37 -7.26
CA TRP A 166 -18.89 8.51 -7.46
C TRP A 166 -19.46 8.83 -8.85
N HIS A 167 -19.03 8.10 -9.87
CA HIS A 167 -19.75 8.06 -11.13
C HIS A 167 -21.04 7.29 -10.86
N HIS A 168 -22.04 8.00 -10.34
CA HIS A 168 -23.43 7.63 -10.50
C HIS A 168 -23.65 7.48 -12.01
N ARG A 169 -23.68 6.24 -12.48
CA ARG A 169 -24.32 5.91 -13.75
C ARG A 169 -25.81 6.11 -13.50
N HIS A 170 -26.27 7.35 -13.67
CA HIS A 170 -27.68 7.61 -13.95
C HIS A 170 -28.04 6.79 -15.19
N GLY A 171 -29.16 6.08 -15.08
CA GLY A 171 -29.70 5.29 -16.17
C GLY A 171 -29.93 6.12 -17.43
N ARG A 172 -29.86 5.42 -18.56
CA ARG A 172 -30.70 5.71 -19.70
C ARG A 172 -31.11 4.38 -20.33
N ASP A 173 -32.42 4.31 -20.51
CA ASP A 173 -33.24 3.50 -21.41
C ASP A 173 -33.39 2.00 -21.12
#